data_AF-A0A7X9PER3-F1
#
_entry.id   AF-A0A7X9PER3-F1
#
_cell.length_a   1.000
_cell.length_b   1.000
_cell.length_c   1.000
_cell.angle_alpha   90.00
_cell.angle_beta   90.00
_cell.angle_gamma   90.00
#
_symmetry.space_group_name_H-M   'P 1'
#
loop_
_entity.id
_entity.type
_entity.pdbx_description
1 polymer ?
#
loop_
_entity_poly.entity_id
_entity_poly.type
_entity_poly.pdbx_seq_one_letter_code
_entity_poly.pdbx_strand_id
1 'polypeptide(L)'
;MNPLLFPSVAGTITLVVAPHAGISLADEVIAHLALSAPVRVLDCGNRTNVFPIAKVIRSLTTDVNDTLAAIQISRAFTCYQVTAMLHQEPDLKGTPIIVVDLLSTFLDEDVSLAESHRLLAQSIDSLRRLCQTSPVLVSVSPLSSLSVERVSLLSALTQSAHTTYHFEETTPAAPQPQETLWPF
;
A
#
# COMPACT_ATOMS: atom_id res chain seq x y z
N MET A 1 -4.95 8.05 -11.97
CA MET A 1 -5.88 8.38 -10.86
C MET A 1 -5.40 9.68 -10.20
N ASN A 2 -6.09 10.24 -9.21
CA ASN A 2 -5.70 11.53 -8.62
C ASN A 2 -4.57 11.33 -7.57
N PRO A 3 -3.33 11.83 -7.79
CA PRO A 3 -2.22 11.68 -6.85
C PRO A 3 -2.42 12.40 -5.50
N LEU A 4 -3.53 13.16 -5.35
CA LEU A 4 -3.91 13.87 -4.12
C LEU A 4 -4.31 12.98 -2.94
N LEU A 5 -4.27 11.65 -3.08
CA LEU A 5 -4.61 10.71 -1.99
C LEU A 5 -3.45 10.50 -1.02
N PHE A 6 -2.22 10.93 -1.37
CA PHE A 6 -1.09 10.81 -0.46
C PHE A 6 -1.06 12.00 0.53
N PRO A 7 -0.87 11.75 1.84
CA PRO A 7 -0.76 12.83 2.80
C PRO A 7 0.48 13.67 2.47
N SER A 8 0.28 14.96 2.16
CA SER A 8 1.39 15.89 1.94
C SER A 8 2.05 16.36 3.24
N VAL A 9 1.49 15.96 4.39
CA VAL A 9 1.92 16.41 5.72
C VAL A 9 2.13 15.21 6.63
N ALA A 10 3.25 15.23 7.37
CA ALA A 10 3.47 14.33 8.49
C ALA A 10 2.35 14.48 9.55
N GLY A 11 2.26 13.49 10.43
CA GLY A 11 1.29 13.40 11.51
C GLY A 11 0.03 12.60 11.16
N THR A 12 -0.03 12.01 9.96
CA THR A 12 -1.20 11.25 9.50
C THR A 12 -0.81 9.90 8.91
N ILE A 13 -1.65 8.91 9.21
CA ILE A 13 -1.65 7.60 8.55
C ILE A 13 -2.86 7.59 7.62
N THR A 14 -2.61 7.48 6.32
CA THR A 14 -3.66 7.28 5.32
C THR A 14 -3.77 5.80 5.00
N LEU A 15 -4.96 5.25 5.21
CA LEU A 15 -5.29 3.88 4.82
C LEU A 15 -6.04 3.88 3.49
N VAL A 16 -5.62 3.02 2.57
CA VAL A 16 -6.30 2.73 1.32
C VAL A 16 -6.79 1.29 1.34
N VAL A 17 -8.10 1.11 1.30
CA VAL A 17 -8.74 -0.19 1.11
C VAL A 17 -9.21 -0.26 -0.34
N ALA A 18 -8.57 -1.09 -1.15
CA ALA A 18 -8.81 -1.12 -2.59
C ALA A 18 -8.51 -2.49 -3.19
N PRO A 19 -9.22 -2.92 -4.27
CA PRO A 19 -8.92 -4.14 -5.01
C PRO A 19 -7.43 -4.24 -5.34
N HIS A 20 -6.88 -5.46 -5.26
CA HIS A 20 -5.45 -5.72 -5.42
C HIS A 20 -4.55 -4.82 -4.52
N ALA A 21 -5.02 -4.52 -3.32
CA ALA A 21 -4.39 -3.60 -2.37
C ALA A 21 -4.08 -2.21 -2.94
N GLY A 22 -4.82 -1.75 -3.94
CA GLY A 22 -4.61 -0.44 -4.56
C GLY A 22 -3.24 -0.31 -5.23
N ILE A 23 -2.65 -1.41 -5.73
CA ILE A 23 -1.28 -1.39 -6.24
C ILE A 23 -1.06 -0.36 -7.35
N SER A 24 -2.01 -0.21 -8.28
CA SER A 24 -1.90 0.79 -9.35
C SER A 24 -1.86 2.21 -8.80
N LEU A 25 -2.60 2.50 -7.72
CA LEU A 25 -2.53 3.78 -7.02
C LEU A 25 -1.18 3.95 -6.34
N ALA A 26 -0.70 2.91 -5.63
CA ALA A 26 0.58 2.94 -4.95
C ALA A 26 1.73 3.19 -5.96
N ASP A 27 1.74 2.52 -7.11
CA ASP A 27 2.74 2.73 -8.17
C ASP A 27 2.72 4.17 -8.70
N GLU A 28 1.53 4.75 -8.95
CA GLU A 28 1.40 6.16 -9.34
C GLU A 28 1.93 7.09 -8.25
N VAL A 29 1.55 6.88 -6.99
CA VAL A 29 1.97 7.71 -5.86
C VAL A 29 3.48 7.63 -5.64
N ILE A 30 4.06 6.43 -5.66
CA ILE A 30 5.52 6.20 -5.55
C ILE A 30 6.25 7.00 -6.64
N ALA A 31 5.80 6.89 -7.90
CA ALA A 31 6.41 7.58 -9.02
C ALA A 31 6.39 9.11 -8.86
N HIS A 32 5.28 9.68 -8.39
CA HIS A 32 5.17 11.14 -8.18
C HIS A 32 6.01 11.63 -7.01
N LEU A 33 6.04 10.89 -5.90
CA LEU A 33 6.83 11.28 -4.73
C LEU A 33 8.34 11.22 -5.00
N ALA A 34 8.77 10.21 -5.75
CA ALA A 34 10.18 10.00 -6.11
C ALA A 34 10.78 11.17 -6.91
N LEU A 35 9.95 11.98 -7.58
CA LEU A 35 10.39 13.17 -8.31
C LEU A 35 10.91 14.28 -7.36
N SER A 36 10.48 14.27 -6.10
CA SER A 36 10.76 15.35 -5.15
C SER A 36 11.58 14.91 -3.94
N ALA A 37 11.47 13.65 -3.52
CA ALA A 37 12.16 13.14 -2.35
C ALA A 37 12.39 11.62 -2.44
N PRO A 38 13.35 11.08 -1.68
CA PRO A 38 13.46 9.63 -1.47
C PRO A 38 12.15 9.04 -0.94
N VAL A 39 11.81 7.82 -1.37
CA VAL A 39 10.58 7.12 -0.95
C VAL A 39 10.94 5.76 -0.39
N ARG A 40 10.41 5.44 0.79
CA ARG A 40 10.55 4.13 1.42
C ARG A 40 9.29 3.30 1.15
N VAL A 41 9.47 2.11 0.59
CA VAL A 41 8.37 1.20 0.26
C VAL A 41 8.59 -0.13 0.99
N LEU A 42 7.61 -0.54 1.79
CA LEU A 42 7.53 -1.87 2.39
C LEU A 42 6.43 -2.67 1.66
N ASP A 43 6.84 -3.63 0.84
CA ASP A 43 5.94 -4.48 0.08
C ASP A 43 5.69 -5.80 0.83
N CYS A 44 4.52 -5.89 1.47
CA CYS A 44 4.12 -7.05 2.25
C CYS A 44 3.43 -8.12 1.40
N GLY A 45 2.69 -7.70 0.37
CA GLY A 45 1.91 -8.60 -0.51
C GLY A 45 2.67 -9.09 -1.74
N ASN A 46 3.96 -8.76 -1.87
CA ASN A 46 4.76 -8.98 -3.08
C ASN A 46 4.06 -8.44 -4.33
N ARG A 47 3.47 -7.25 -4.22
CA ARG A 47 2.66 -6.59 -5.25
C ARG A 47 3.47 -5.59 -6.07
N THR A 48 4.49 -4.97 -5.46
CA THR A 48 5.20 -3.84 -6.07
C THR A 48 6.04 -4.29 -7.25
N ASN A 49 5.84 -3.61 -8.39
CA ASN A 49 6.55 -3.84 -9.63
C ASN A 49 7.21 -2.54 -10.11
N VAL A 50 8.52 -2.58 -10.34
CA VAL A 50 9.29 -1.41 -10.79
C VAL A 50 8.93 -1.01 -12.23
N PHE A 51 8.42 -1.93 -13.06
CA PHE A 51 8.11 -1.62 -14.46
C PHE A 51 6.98 -0.58 -14.65
N PRO A 52 5.79 -0.72 -14.03
CA PRO A 52 4.76 0.32 -14.00
C PRO A 52 5.28 1.65 -13.47
N ILE A 53 6.00 1.64 -12.35
CA ILE A 53 6.59 2.83 -11.73
C ILE A 53 7.53 3.54 -12.71
N ALA A 54 8.47 2.82 -13.31
CA ALA A 54 9.41 3.36 -14.28
C ALA A 54 8.71 3.90 -15.55
N LYS A 55 7.60 3.29 -15.96
CA LYS A 55 6.79 3.77 -17.09
C LYS A 55 6.17 5.13 -16.76
N VAL A 56 5.64 5.31 -15.55
CA VAL A 56 5.11 6.60 -15.09
C VAL A 56 6.24 7.63 -15.01
N ILE A 57 7.37 7.32 -14.36
CA ILE A 57 8.53 8.22 -14.23
C ILE A 57 9.02 8.71 -15.59
N ARG A 58 9.15 7.82 -16.60
CA ARG A 58 9.56 8.20 -17.96
C ARG A 58 8.65 9.22 -18.64
N SER A 59 7.38 9.31 -18.22
CA SER A 59 6.44 10.32 -18.73
C SER A 59 6.49 11.64 -17.97
N LEU A 60 7.16 11.68 -16.80
CA LEU A 60 7.18 12.83 -15.90
C LEU A 60 8.54 13.55 -15.86
N THR A 61 9.64 12.86 -16.15
CA THR A 61 10.99 13.44 -16.09
C THR A 61 11.97 12.77 -17.05
N THR A 62 13.04 13.50 -17.41
CA THR A 62 14.20 12.97 -18.12
C THR A 62 15.20 12.27 -17.19
N ASP A 63 15.19 12.60 -15.89
CA ASP A 63 16.15 12.10 -14.88
C ASP A 63 15.69 10.76 -14.29
N VAL A 64 15.36 9.82 -15.18
CA VAL A 64 14.68 8.57 -14.84
C VAL A 64 15.51 7.72 -13.87
N ASN A 65 16.82 7.64 -14.08
CA ASN A 65 17.70 6.79 -13.27
C ASN A 65 17.83 7.32 -11.84
N ASP A 66 18.03 8.63 -11.67
CA ASP A 66 18.14 9.26 -10.36
C ASP A 66 16.82 9.18 -9.59
N THR A 67 15.70 9.38 -10.30
CA THR A 67 14.36 9.23 -9.72
C THR A 67 14.10 7.79 -9.26
N LEU A 68 14.49 6.78 -10.05
CA LEU A 68 14.37 5.38 -9.66
C LEU A 68 15.28 5.03 -8.48
N ALA A 69 16.49 5.58 -8.43
CA ALA A 69 17.44 5.37 -7.34
C ALA A 69 16.96 5.96 -6.00
N ALA A 70 16.06 6.95 -6.04
CA ALA A 70 15.43 7.52 -4.86
C ALA A 70 14.37 6.59 -4.22
N ILE A 71 13.96 5.51 -4.89
CA ILE A 71 12.94 4.59 -4.41
C ILE A 71 13.61 3.38 -3.74
N GLN A 72 13.39 3.22 -2.44
CA GLN A 72 13.93 2.12 -1.65
C GLN A 72 12.81 1.13 -1.33
N ILE A 73 12.83 -0.02 -2.00
CA ILE A 73 11.83 -1.08 -1.83
C ILE A 73 12.41 -2.18 -0.96
N SER A 74 11.70 -2.52 0.11
CA SER A 74 11.98 -3.69 0.94
C SER A 74 10.76 -4.62 0.91
N ARG A 75 11.00 -5.94 0.93
CA ARG A 75 9.93 -6.95 0.91
C ARG A 75 9.89 -7.73 2.20
N ALA A 76 8.69 -7.96 2.71
CA ALA A 76 8.43 -8.84 3.84
C ALA A 76 7.54 -10.00 3.38
N PHE A 77 7.85 -11.21 3.82
CA PHE A 77 7.12 -12.43 3.47
C PHE A 77 6.34 -13.02 4.65
N THR A 78 6.51 -12.46 5.85
CA THR A 78 5.82 -12.89 7.07
C THR A 78 5.46 -11.68 7.94
N CYS A 79 4.41 -11.78 8.75
CA CYS A 79 4.01 -10.72 9.68
C CYS A 79 5.10 -10.42 10.73
N TYR A 80 5.95 -11.39 11.06
CA TYR A 80 7.14 -11.19 11.89
C TYR A 80 8.16 -10.27 11.21
N GLN A 81 8.45 -10.50 9.93
CA GLN A 81 9.34 -9.63 9.14
C GLN A 81 8.77 -8.23 9.01
N VAL A 82 7.47 -8.10 8.70
CA VAL A 82 6.80 -6.79 8.64
C VAL A 82 6.99 -6.02 9.95
N THR A 83 6.70 -6.68 11.08
CA THR A 83 6.81 -6.07 12.40
C THR A 83 8.24 -5.63 12.69
N ALA A 84 9.23 -6.50 12.41
CA ALA A 84 10.64 -6.19 12.63
C ALA A 84 11.12 -5.03 11.74
N MET A 85 10.73 -5.01 10.45
CA MET A 85 11.13 -3.98 9.50
C MET A 85 10.52 -2.62 9.86
N LEU A 86 9.24 -2.56 10.21
CA LEU A 86 8.60 -1.33 10.69
C LEU A 86 9.22 -0.82 11.99
N HIS A 87 9.57 -1.73 12.91
CA HIS A 87 10.23 -1.37 14.15
C HIS A 87 11.63 -0.78 13.92
N GLN A 88 12.40 -1.36 12.98
CA GLN A 88 13.75 -0.93 12.64
C GLN A 88 13.79 0.25 11.66
N GLU A 89 12.66 0.61 11.05
CA GLU A 89 12.56 1.71 10.11
C GLU A 89 12.96 3.03 10.81
N PRO A 90 13.98 3.74 10.31
CA PRO A 90 14.46 4.97 10.93
C PRO A 90 13.46 6.12 10.76
N ASP A 91 13.44 7.03 11.73
CA ASP A 91 12.65 8.26 11.67
C ASP A 91 13.29 9.28 10.71
N LEU A 92 13.07 9.10 9.41
CA LEU A 92 13.60 9.96 8.35
C LEU A 92 12.64 11.10 8.06
N LYS A 93 12.79 12.21 8.78
CA LYS A 93 11.90 13.38 8.71
C LYS A 93 11.53 13.77 7.27
N GLY A 94 10.24 13.76 6.98
CA GLY A 94 9.65 14.16 5.70
C GLY A 94 9.76 13.11 4.59
N THR A 95 10.46 11.99 4.81
CA THR A 95 10.61 10.92 3.81
C THR A 95 9.33 10.08 3.77
N PRO A 96 8.59 10.04 2.65
CA PRO A 96 7.40 9.23 2.50
C PRO A 96 7.62 7.75 2.77
N ILE A 97 6.70 7.14 3.52
CA ILE A 97 6.68 5.71 3.80
C ILE A 97 5.39 5.11 3.25
N ILE A 98 5.54 4.11 2.39
CA ILE A 98 4.43 3.43 1.74
C ILE A 98 4.48 1.95 2.10
N VAL A 99 3.43 1.45 2.74
CA VAL A 99 3.29 0.04 3.11
C VAL A 99 2.21 -0.59 2.25
N VAL A 100 2.61 -1.52 1.39
CA VAL A 100 1.75 -2.11 0.36
C VAL A 100 1.20 -3.45 0.83
N ASP A 101 -0.12 -3.60 0.79
CA ASP A 101 -0.87 -4.81 1.13
C ASP A 101 -0.52 -5.33 2.54
N LEU A 102 -0.53 -4.44 3.55
CA LEU A 102 0.00 -4.70 4.89
C LEU A 102 -0.52 -6.01 5.49
N LEU A 103 -1.83 -6.25 5.41
CA LEU A 103 -2.47 -7.39 6.06
C LEU A 103 -2.20 -8.74 5.36
N SER A 104 -1.67 -8.75 4.14
CA SER A 104 -1.41 -9.99 3.38
C SER A 104 -0.67 -11.06 4.19
N THR A 105 0.37 -10.67 4.94
CA THR A 105 1.18 -11.59 5.76
C THR A 105 0.62 -11.85 7.16
N PHE A 106 -0.34 -11.05 7.62
CA PHE A 106 -1.05 -11.25 8.91
C PHE A 106 -2.24 -12.20 8.76
N LEU A 107 -2.67 -12.42 7.52
CA LEU A 107 -3.75 -13.32 7.14
C LEU A 107 -3.28 -14.76 6.90
N ASP A 108 -1.98 -15.03 7.11
CA ASP A 108 -1.39 -16.36 7.06
C ASP A 108 -2.10 -17.31 8.04
N GLU A 109 -2.49 -18.48 7.56
CA GLU A 109 -3.19 -19.53 8.32
C GLU A 109 -2.27 -20.22 9.33
N ASP A 110 -0.97 -20.23 9.09
CA ASP A 110 0.02 -20.82 9.99
C ASP A 110 0.29 -19.95 11.24
N VAL A 111 -0.24 -18.72 11.26
CA VAL A 111 -0.14 -17.79 12.39
C VAL A 111 -1.48 -17.73 13.14
N SER A 112 -1.44 -17.99 14.44
CA SER A 112 -2.63 -17.90 15.29
C SER A 112 -3.20 -16.47 15.27
N LEU A 113 -4.53 -16.35 15.35
CA LEU A 113 -5.20 -15.05 15.37
C LEU A 113 -4.67 -14.12 16.48
N ALA A 114 -4.46 -14.66 17.68
CA ALA A 114 -3.93 -13.90 18.81
C ALA A 114 -2.54 -13.33 18.52
N GLU A 115 -1.68 -14.11 17.85
CA GLU A 115 -0.35 -13.68 17.45
C GLU A 115 -0.41 -12.63 16.33
N SER A 116 -1.28 -12.83 15.32
CA SER A 116 -1.53 -11.82 14.29
C SER A 116 -1.96 -10.48 14.88
N HIS A 117 -2.84 -10.48 15.89
CA HIS A 117 -3.22 -9.26 16.61
C HIS A 117 -2.06 -8.63 17.36
N ARG A 118 -1.27 -9.44 18.09
CA ARG A 118 -0.12 -8.95 18.85
C ARG A 118 0.89 -8.27 17.93
N LEU A 119 1.22 -8.89 16.81
CA LEU A 119 2.15 -8.36 15.80
C LEU A 119 1.57 -7.14 15.08
N LEU A 120 0.27 -7.15 14.76
CA LEU A 120 -0.39 -6.01 14.11
C LEU A 120 -0.40 -4.79 15.04
N ALA A 121 -0.64 -4.97 16.34
CA ALA A 121 -0.58 -3.89 17.32
C ALA A 121 0.83 -3.26 17.36
N GLN A 122 1.88 -4.08 17.40
CA GLN A 122 3.28 -3.60 17.35
C GLN A 122 3.60 -2.87 16.05
N SER A 123 3.06 -3.36 14.93
CA SER A 123 3.20 -2.71 13.62
C SER A 123 2.49 -1.36 13.58
N ILE A 124 1.27 -1.27 14.12
CA ILE A 124 0.50 -0.01 14.25
C ILE A 124 1.25 0.99 15.12
N ASP A 125 1.82 0.57 16.24
CA ASP A 125 2.60 1.47 17.10
C ASP A 125 3.84 2.00 16.39
N SER A 126 4.50 1.16 15.58
CA SER A 126 5.61 1.60 14.72
C SER A 126 5.15 2.59 13.65
N LEU A 127 4.00 2.34 13.00
CA LEU A 127 3.42 3.28 12.02
C LEU A 127 3.05 4.62 12.66
N ARG A 128 2.52 4.61 13.90
CA ARG A 128 2.22 5.83 14.67
C ARG A 128 3.48 6.62 15.02
N ARG A 129 4.57 5.94 15.39
CA ARG A 129 5.88 6.59 15.59
C ARG A 129 6.35 7.25 14.29
N LEU A 130 6.41 6.46 13.20
CA LEU A 130 6.90 6.92 11.90
C LEU A 130 6.06 8.09 11.36
N CYS A 131 4.74 8.04 11.54
CA CYS A 131 3.87 9.09 11.03
C CYS A 131 4.11 10.44 11.73
N GLN A 132 4.72 10.50 12.92
CA GLN A 132 5.01 11.78 13.59
C GLN A 132 5.97 12.66 12.78
N THR A 133 6.87 12.04 12.00
CA THR A 133 7.90 12.77 11.26
C THR A 133 7.80 12.61 9.75
N SER A 134 7.03 11.65 9.27
CA SER A 134 6.88 11.32 7.86
C SER A 134 5.42 11.11 7.45
N PRO A 135 5.05 11.39 6.19
CA PRO A 135 3.75 10.98 5.68
C PRO A 135 3.74 9.45 5.45
N VAL A 136 2.70 8.79 5.93
CA VAL A 136 2.55 7.34 5.87
C VAL A 136 1.29 6.97 5.09
N LEU A 137 1.46 6.17 4.03
CA LEU A 137 0.36 5.52 3.32
C LEU A 137 0.44 4.01 3.57
N VAL A 138 -0.68 3.42 3.97
CA VAL A 138 -0.84 1.98 4.09
C VAL A 138 -1.94 1.54 3.14
N SER A 139 -1.70 0.49 2.36
CA SER A 139 -2.72 -0.13 1.54
C SER A 139 -3.05 -1.55 1.99
N VAL A 140 -4.30 -1.95 1.79
CA VAL A 140 -4.79 -3.30 2.06
C VAL A 140 -5.80 -3.72 1.00
N SER A 141 -5.80 -5.01 0.68
CA SER A 141 -6.86 -5.59 -0.15
C SER A 141 -8.21 -5.58 0.58
N PRO A 142 -9.36 -5.48 -0.11
CA PRO A 142 -10.67 -5.62 0.50
C PRO A 142 -10.81 -7.07 0.94
N LEU A 143 -11.17 -7.28 2.19
CA LEU A 143 -11.15 -8.60 2.82
C LEU A 143 -12.49 -9.32 2.66
N SER A 144 -12.99 -9.36 1.42
CA SER A 144 -14.34 -9.83 1.06
C SER A 144 -14.60 -11.32 1.30
N SER A 145 -13.56 -12.12 1.54
CA SER A 145 -13.64 -13.57 1.79
C SER A 145 -13.10 -14.01 3.16
N LEU A 146 -12.83 -13.09 4.10
CA LEU A 146 -12.28 -13.46 5.40
C LEU A 146 -13.31 -14.03 6.37
N SER A 147 -12.82 -14.87 7.28
CA SER A 147 -13.57 -15.25 8.48
C SER A 147 -13.89 -14.03 9.35
N VAL A 148 -15.00 -14.08 10.07
CA VAL A 148 -15.43 -13.02 11.01
C VAL A 148 -14.32 -12.65 11.99
N GLU A 149 -13.54 -13.64 12.40
CA GLU A 149 -12.40 -13.46 13.29
C GLU A 149 -11.30 -12.57 12.69
N ARG A 150 -10.90 -12.80 11.44
CA ARG A 150 -9.82 -12.01 10.80
C ARG A 150 -10.27 -10.63 10.32
N VAL A 151 -11.57 -10.36 10.22
CA VAL A 151 -12.12 -9.00 9.99
C VAL A 151 -11.72 -8.03 11.11
N SER A 152 -11.48 -8.53 12.32
CA SER A 152 -11.04 -7.72 13.44
C SER A 152 -9.64 -7.11 13.23
N LEU A 153 -8.77 -7.74 12.42
CA LEU A 153 -7.46 -7.19 12.05
C LEU A 153 -7.61 -5.93 11.18
N LEU A 154 -8.48 -5.99 10.17
CA LEU A 154 -8.82 -4.81 9.36
C LEU A 154 -9.44 -3.72 10.20
N SER A 155 -10.35 -4.10 11.10
CA SER A 155 -11.01 -3.14 12.00
C SER A 155 -9.99 -2.42 12.88
N ALA A 156 -9.02 -3.13 13.44
CA ALA A 156 -7.94 -2.54 14.24
C ALA A 156 -7.07 -1.57 13.41
N LEU A 157 -6.73 -1.95 12.17
CA LEU A 157 -5.97 -1.08 11.27
C LEU A 157 -6.75 0.18 10.88
N THR A 158 -8.01 0.04 10.48
CA THR A 158 -8.88 1.17 10.12
C THR A 158 -9.08 2.13 11.28
N GLN A 159 -9.24 1.64 12.51
CA GLN A 159 -9.34 2.47 13.72
C GLN A 159 -8.04 3.22 14.04
N SER A 160 -6.89 2.72 13.58
CA SER A 160 -5.60 3.38 13.80
C SER A 160 -5.25 4.44 12.74
N ALA A 161 -5.94 4.42 11.59
CA ALA A 161 -5.73 5.36 10.51
C ALA A 161 -6.44 6.70 10.77
N HIS A 162 -5.81 7.79 10.33
CA HIS A 162 -6.38 9.14 10.45
C HIS A 162 -7.36 9.43 9.32
N THR A 163 -7.10 8.85 8.15
CA THR A 163 -7.95 8.98 6.96
C THR A 163 -8.00 7.62 6.29
N THR A 164 -9.20 7.19 5.91
CA THR A 164 -9.40 5.93 5.19
C THR A 164 -10.14 6.21 3.89
N TYR A 165 -9.60 5.70 2.78
CA TYR A 165 -10.24 5.72 1.47
C TYR A 165 -10.62 4.30 1.07
N HIS A 166 -11.86 4.14 0.62
CA HIS A 166 -12.38 2.90 0.07
C HIS A 166 -12.53 3.06 -1.44
N PHE A 167 -11.94 2.12 -2.19
CA PHE A 167 -12.12 2.01 -3.63
C PHE A 167 -12.87 0.73 -3.93
N GLU A 168 -13.85 0.82 -4.79
CA GLU A 168 -14.60 -0.32 -5.29
C GLU A 168 -14.05 -0.72 -6.66
N GLU A 169 -14.12 -2.02 -6.95
CA GLU A 169 -13.84 -2.49 -8.30
C GLU A 169 -14.97 -1.99 -9.20
N THR A 170 -14.67 -1.11 -10.15
CA THR A 170 -15.62 -0.84 -11.23
C THR A 170 -15.74 -2.13 -12.02
N THR A 171 -16.79 -2.91 -11.75
CA THR A 171 -17.16 -4.05 -12.59
C THR A 171 -17.18 -3.55 -14.04
N PRO A 172 -16.37 -4.11 -14.95
CA PRO A 172 -16.49 -3.77 -16.36
C PRO A 172 -17.94 -4.01 -16.74
N ALA A 173 -18.62 -3.01 -17.31
CA ALA A 173 -19.95 -3.20 -17.86
C ALA A 173 -19.90 -4.45 -18.75
N ALA A 174 -20.83 -5.40 -18.54
CA ALA A 174 -20.86 -6.63 -19.28
C ALA A 174 -20.67 -6.33 -20.78
N PRO A 175 -19.80 -7.07 -21.50
CA PRO A 175 -19.60 -6.80 -22.92
C PRO A 175 -20.96 -6.84 -23.60
N GLN A 176 -21.39 -5.71 -24.17
CA GLN A 176 -22.60 -5.68 -24.97
C GLN A 176 -22.43 -6.71 -26.09
N PRO A 177 -23.43 -7.55 -26.38
CA PRO A 177 -23.33 -8.48 -27.49
C PRO A 177 -22.95 -7.70 -28.74
N GLN A 178 -21.76 -7.93 -29.29
CA GLN A 178 -21.46 -7.47 -30.64
C GLN A 178 -22.45 -8.17 -31.55
N GLU A 179 -23.41 -7.42 -32.10
CA GLU A 179 -24.23 -7.92 -33.20
C GLU A 179 -23.28 -8.36 -34.32
N THR A 180 -23.21 -9.67 -34.51
CA THR A 180 -22.41 -10.31 -35.55
C THR A 180 -22.99 -9.91 -36.90
N LEU A 181 -22.52 -8.81 -37.47
CA LEU A 181 -22.75 -8.47 -38.88
C LEU A 181 -21.86 -9.37 -39.74
N TRP A 182 -22.32 -10.59 -40.01
CA TRP A 182 -21.78 -11.39 -41.11
C TRP A 182 -22.71 -11.27 -42.31
N PRO A 183 -22.27 -10.71 -43.45
CA PRO A 183 -23.03 -10.81 -44.68
C PRO A 183 -22.83 -12.23 -45.25
N PHE A 184 -23.92 -12.93 -45.52
CA PHE A 184 -23.96 -13.99 -46.52
C PHE A 184 -24.29 -13.38 -47.88
#